data_AF-A0AAD9V182-F1
#
_entry.id   AF-A0AAD9V182-F1
#
_cell.length_a   1.000
_cell.length_b   1.000
_cell.length_c   1.000
_cell.angle_alpha   90.00
_cell.angle_beta   90.00
_cell.angle_gamma   90.00
#
_symmetry.space_group_name_H-M   'P 1'
#
loop_
_entity.id
_entity.type
_entity.pdbx_description
1 polymer ?
#
loop_
_entity_poly.entity_id
_entity_poly.type
_entity_poly.pdbx_seq_one_letter_code
_entity_poly.pdbx_strand_id
1 'polypeptide(L)'
;MRGKTSVTSIYKHQHQHQKLRAEFESTFHNRYAALATLQEDSETDTYSALAQAALETGESILPPTPRQNRRIPWNDADIQAHREKKRLARNKSDKQKLSHQLSDLYAGKVTKYIDEQCKIVETAHPAAEYRVDWKAVRKISGNRKPNDLAIVTEDVQHAQELLRALEDAAAEVGLIINCKKTKVLACDKIPPFSITLRDYSPIEHVSDFKYLGSWI
;
A
#
# COMPACT_ATOMS: atom_id res chain seq x y z
N MET A 1 -18.46 -4.65 -18.40
CA MET A 1 -19.26 -3.40 -18.37
C MET A 1 -19.00 -2.69 -17.04
N ARG A 2 -18.19 -1.61 -17.05
CA ARG A 2 -18.00 -0.76 -15.85
C ARG A 2 -19.15 0.25 -15.83
N GLY A 3 -19.94 0.24 -14.75
CA GLY A 3 -21.08 1.13 -14.60
C GLY A 3 -20.65 2.59 -14.74
N LYS A 4 -21.35 3.33 -15.61
CA LYS A 4 -21.23 4.79 -15.70
C LYS A 4 -21.71 5.37 -14.37
N THR A 5 -20.79 5.80 -13.51
CA THR A 5 -21.12 6.60 -12.33
C THR A 5 -21.76 7.89 -12.85
N SER A 6 -23.05 8.08 -12.56
CA SER A 6 -23.79 9.26 -13.01
C SER A 6 -23.15 10.53 -12.45
N VAL A 7 -23.00 11.55 -13.29
CA VAL A 7 -22.37 12.85 -12.96
C VAL A 7 -22.95 13.47 -11.68
N THR A 8 -24.24 13.27 -11.41
CA THR A 8 -24.94 13.72 -10.21
C THR A 8 -24.40 13.11 -8.90
N SER A 9 -23.91 11.86 -8.95
CA SER A 9 -23.31 11.19 -7.79
C SER A 9 -21.95 11.79 -7.42
N ILE A 10 -21.17 12.21 -8.41
CA ILE A 10 -19.84 12.82 -8.21
C ILE A 10 -19.98 14.16 -7.48
N TYR A 11 -20.90 15.02 -7.91
CA TYR A 11 -21.16 16.31 -7.25
C TYR A 11 -21.68 16.16 -5.81
N LYS A 12 -22.52 15.15 -5.54
CA LYS A 12 -23.03 14.87 -4.19
C LYS A 12 -21.92 14.45 -3.23
N HIS A 13 -20.99 13.61 -3.68
CA HIS A 13 -19.83 13.21 -2.87
C HIS A 13 -18.86 14.37 -2.65
N GLN A 14 -18.60 15.20 -3.66
CA GLN A 14 -17.74 16.37 -3.53
C GLN A 14 -18.27 17.37 -2.49
N HIS A 15 -19.58 17.63 -2.50
CA HIS A 15 -20.21 18.51 -1.54
C HIS A 15 -20.21 17.93 -0.11
N GLN A 16 -20.34 16.61 0.04
CA GLN A 16 -20.19 15.93 1.33
C GLN A 16 -18.76 16.04 1.87
N HIS A 17 -17.74 15.85 1.01
CA HIS A 17 -16.33 16.01 1.40
C HIS A 17 -15.99 17.44 1.82
N GLN A 18 -16.56 18.46 1.15
CA GLN A 18 -16.37 19.86 1.53
C GLN A 18 -16.97 20.19 2.89
N LYS A 19 -18.19 19.72 3.18
CA LYS A 19 -18.82 19.88 4.50
C LYS A 19 -18.00 19.22 5.60
N LEU A 20 -17.56 17.98 5.37
CA LEU A 20 -16.75 17.23 6.33
C LEU A 20 -15.42 17.92 6.63
N ARG A 21 -14.79 18.53 5.62
CA ARG A 21 -13.57 19.33 5.80
C ARG A 21 -13.81 20.58 6.65
N ALA A 22 -14.88 21.33 6.36
CA ALA A 22 -15.21 22.52 7.12
C ALA A 22 -15.54 22.20 8.59
N GLU A 23 -16.27 21.11 8.83
CA GLU A 23 -16.57 20.62 10.18
C GLU A 23 -15.29 20.19 10.91
N PHE A 24 -14.39 19.47 10.23
CA PHE A 24 -13.10 19.07 10.78
C PHE A 24 -12.23 20.28 11.13
N GLU A 25 -12.09 21.25 10.22
CA GLU A 25 -11.26 22.44 10.45
C GLU A 25 -11.77 23.27 11.63
N SER A 26 -13.08 23.49 11.71
CA SER A 26 -13.68 24.25 12.81
C SER A 26 -13.51 23.56 14.16
N THR A 27 -13.78 22.26 14.23
CA THR A 27 -13.66 21.50 15.49
C THR A 27 -12.21 21.30 15.91
N PHE A 28 -11.30 21.06 14.96
CA PHE A 28 -9.86 20.97 15.21
C PHE A 28 -9.33 22.29 15.79
N HIS A 29 -9.69 23.43 15.17
CA HIS A 29 -9.26 24.75 15.63
C HIS A 29 -9.76 25.03 17.06
N ASN A 30 -11.03 24.72 17.35
CA ASN A 30 -11.60 24.89 18.69
C ASN A 30 -10.90 24.02 19.74
N ARG A 31 -10.60 22.75 19.42
CA ARG A 31 -9.92 21.82 20.34
C ARG A 31 -8.46 22.20 20.57
N TYR A 32 -7.74 22.57 19.51
CA TYR A 32 -6.37 23.01 19.61
C TYR A 32 -6.25 24.30 20.43
N ALA A 33 -7.14 25.29 20.21
CA ALA A 33 -7.17 26.52 20.99
C ALA A 33 -7.38 26.24 22.50
N ALA A 34 -8.23 25.28 22.86
CA ALA A 34 -8.45 24.88 24.24
C ALA A 34 -7.20 24.22 24.87
N LEU A 35 -6.50 23.35 24.12
CA LEU A 35 -5.28 22.69 24.60
C LEU A 35 -4.09 23.66 24.71
N ALA A 36 -3.96 24.58 23.75
CA ALA A 36 -2.91 25.60 23.74
C ALA A 36 -2.98 26.56 24.94
N THR A 37 -4.17 26.78 25.52
CA THR A 37 -4.31 27.61 26.74
C THR A 37 -3.90 26.91 28.04
N LEU A 38 -3.67 25.59 28.01
CA LEU A 38 -3.41 24.78 29.20
C LEU A 38 -1.93 24.38 29.38
N GLN A 39 -1.07 24.58 28.39
CA GLN A 39 0.33 24.17 28.40
C GLN A 39 1.26 25.40 28.32
N GLU A 40 2.34 25.41 29.11
CA GLU A 40 3.40 26.43 29.02
C GLU A 40 4.21 26.28 27.72
N ASP A 41 4.78 27.40 27.24
CA ASP A 41 5.35 27.64 25.90
C ASP A 41 6.65 26.85 25.58
N SER A 42 6.66 25.54 25.78
CA SER A 42 7.71 24.65 25.25
C SER A 42 7.28 24.14 23.87
N GLU A 43 8.18 24.26 22.88
CA GLU A 43 7.92 23.85 21.49
C GLU A 43 7.49 22.37 21.38
N THR A 44 7.98 21.51 22.26
CA THR A 44 7.62 20.08 22.30
C THR A 44 6.17 19.88 22.76
N ASP A 45 5.70 20.70 23.72
CA ASP A 45 4.36 20.62 24.26
C ASP A 45 3.32 21.11 23.23
N THR A 46 3.65 22.14 22.45
CA THR A 46 2.76 22.64 21.38
C THR A 46 2.51 21.62 20.27
N TYR A 47 3.53 20.85 19.87
CA TYR A 47 3.39 19.81 18.85
C TYR A 47 2.56 18.62 19.35
N SER A 48 2.74 18.24 20.62
CA SER A 48 1.94 17.18 21.24
C SER A 48 0.46 17.54 21.30
N ALA A 49 0.13 18.79 21.66
CA ALA A 49 -1.23 19.31 21.70
C ALA A 49 -1.89 19.32 20.31
N LEU A 50 -1.13 19.69 19.28
CA LEU A 50 -1.57 19.69 17.89
C LEU A 50 -1.87 18.26 17.40
N ALA A 51 -0.98 17.32 17.69
CA ALA A 51 -1.17 15.91 17.33
C ALA A 51 -2.39 15.31 18.05
N GLN A 52 -2.57 15.61 19.34
CA GLN A 52 -3.72 15.15 20.11
C GLN A 52 -5.04 15.73 19.58
N ALA A 53 -5.10 17.05 19.34
CA ALA A 53 -6.27 17.69 18.76
C ALA A 53 -6.64 17.09 17.39
N ALA A 54 -5.65 16.80 16.55
CA ALA A 54 -5.84 16.19 15.25
C ALA A 54 -6.40 14.77 15.35
N LEU A 55 -5.86 13.94 16.26
CA LEU A 55 -6.30 12.57 16.48
C LEU A 55 -7.74 12.53 17.00
N GLU A 56 -8.03 13.26 18.09
CA GLU A 56 -9.36 13.27 18.69
C GLU A 56 -10.43 13.80 17.71
N THR A 57 -10.08 14.83 16.92
CA THR A 57 -11.00 15.39 15.92
C THR A 57 -11.23 14.39 14.79
N GLY A 58 -10.17 13.72 14.36
CA GLY A 58 -10.22 12.65 13.36
C GLY A 58 -11.13 11.51 13.79
N GLU A 59 -10.98 11.00 15.01
CA GLU A 59 -11.81 9.91 15.53
C GLU A 59 -13.28 10.29 15.66
N SER A 60 -13.58 11.57 15.98
CA SER A 60 -14.94 12.05 16.18
C SER A 60 -15.71 12.30 14.87
N ILE A 61 -15.01 12.72 13.80
CA ILE A 61 -15.67 13.26 12.58
C ILE A 61 -15.47 12.34 11.37
N LEU A 62 -14.32 11.69 11.25
CA LEU A 62 -14.05 10.89 10.06
C LEU A 62 -14.84 9.58 10.11
N PRO A 63 -15.63 9.25 9.07
CA PRO A 63 -16.33 7.99 9.02
C PRO A 63 -15.33 6.83 9.02
N PRO A 64 -15.65 5.69 9.68
CA PRO A 64 -14.80 4.52 9.63
C PRO A 64 -14.59 4.13 8.17
N THR A 65 -13.34 3.97 7.76
CA THR A 65 -13.03 3.59 6.38
C THR A 65 -13.64 2.21 6.13
N PRO A 66 -14.52 2.04 5.13
CA PRO A 66 -15.16 0.76 4.90
C PRO A 66 -14.09 -0.28 4.61
N ARG A 67 -14.11 -1.38 5.36
CA ARG A 67 -13.22 -2.51 5.09
C ARG A 67 -13.50 -3.00 3.67
N GLN A 68 -12.55 -2.79 2.77
CA GLN A 68 -12.62 -3.39 1.44
C GLN A 68 -12.53 -4.90 1.61
N ASN A 69 -13.68 -5.58 1.54
CA ASN A 69 -13.74 -7.03 1.58
C ASN A 69 -12.90 -7.56 0.42
N ARG A 70 -11.85 -8.30 0.77
CA ARG A 70 -10.92 -8.86 -0.20
C ARG A 70 -11.71 -9.83 -1.07
N ARG A 71 -11.78 -9.56 -2.38
CA ARG A 71 -12.34 -10.51 -3.32
C ARG A 71 -11.37 -11.69 -3.41
N ILE A 72 -11.74 -12.79 -2.79
CA ILE A 72 -11.02 -14.07 -2.92
C ILE A 72 -11.44 -14.68 -4.26
N PRO A 73 -10.52 -14.88 -5.22
CA PRO A 73 -10.87 -15.31 -6.58
C PRO A 73 -11.64 -16.63 -6.62
N TRP A 74 -11.35 -17.56 -5.71
CA TRP A 74 -11.99 -18.88 -5.62
C TRP A 74 -13.22 -18.92 -4.71
N ASN A 75 -13.76 -17.79 -4.28
CA ASN A 75 -14.97 -17.73 -3.44
C ASN A 75 -16.24 -17.58 -4.30
N ASP A 76 -16.47 -18.55 -5.19
CA ASP A 76 -17.57 -18.57 -6.16
C ASP A 76 -18.87 -19.15 -5.59
N ALA A 77 -19.96 -19.02 -6.35
CA ALA A 77 -21.28 -19.58 -6.02
C ALA A 77 -21.21 -21.09 -5.74
N ASP A 78 -20.40 -21.84 -6.49
CA ASP A 78 -20.26 -23.30 -6.33
C ASP A 78 -19.69 -23.68 -4.94
N ILE A 79 -18.72 -22.89 -4.47
CA ILE A 79 -18.10 -23.05 -3.14
C ILE A 79 -19.11 -22.67 -2.05
N GLN A 80 -19.89 -21.61 -2.24
CA GLN A 80 -20.97 -21.27 -1.31
C GLN A 80 -22.03 -22.38 -1.24
N ALA A 81 -22.42 -22.95 -2.38
CA ALA A 81 -23.37 -24.05 -2.43
C ALA A 81 -22.85 -25.29 -1.70
N HIS A 82 -21.56 -25.62 -1.82
CA HIS A 82 -20.97 -26.74 -1.08
C HIS A 82 -20.84 -26.47 0.41
N ARG A 83 -20.50 -25.23 0.80
CA ARG A 83 -20.52 -24.82 2.22
C ARG A 83 -21.91 -24.95 2.82
N GLU A 84 -22.94 -24.54 2.08
CA GLU A 84 -24.32 -24.63 2.53
C GLU A 84 -24.79 -26.09 2.65
N LYS A 85 -24.46 -26.94 1.67
CA LYS A 85 -24.69 -28.39 1.76
C LYS A 85 -24.03 -28.99 3.00
N LYS A 86 -22.78 -28.61 3.30
CA LYS A 86 -22.06 -29.05 4.51
C LYS A 86 -22.72 -28.53 5.79
N ARG A 87 -23.23 -27.30 5.79
CA ARG A 87 -23.93 -26.69 6.92
C ARG A 87 -25.24 -27.43 7.25
N LEU A 88 -25.99 -27.81 6.23
CA LEU A 88 -27.27 -28.51 6.34
C LEU A 88 -27.14 -30.01 6.66
N ALA A 89 -25.98 -30.61 6.37
CA ALA A 89 -25.73 -32.01 6.69
C ALA A 89 -25.86 -32.26 8.21
N ARG A 90 -26.64 -33.28 8.59
CA ARG A 90 -26.84 -33.66 10.00
C ARG A 90 -25.81 -34.68 10.47
N ASN A 91 -25.46 -35.64 9.61
CA ASN A 91 -24.59 -36.75 9.96
C ASN A 91 -23.10 -36.38 9.89
N LYS A 92 -22.29 -36.99 10.75
CA LYS A 92 -20.84 -36.77 10.81
C LYS A 92 -20.13 -37.27 9.55
N SER A 93 -20.49 -38.44 9.02
CA SER A 93 -19.86 -39.01 7.81
C SER A 93 -20.11 -38.13 6.58
N ASP A 94 -21.34 -37.65 6.40
CA ASP A 94 -21.71 -36.76 5.29
C ASP A 94 -20.97 -35.42 5.38
N LYS A 95 -20.86 -34.83 6.58
CA LYS A 95 -20.03 -33.63 6.80
C LYS A 95 -18.57 -33.86 6.42
N GLN A 96 -18.02 -35.03 6.71
CA GLN A 96 -16.63 -35.37 6.41
C GLN A 96 -16.40 -35.58 4.91
N LYS A 97 -17.32 -36.24 4.21
CA LYS A 97 -17.31 -36.37 2.74
C LYS A 97 -17.39 -34.99 2.06
N LEU A 98 -18.36 -34.17 2.47
CA LEU A 98 -18.53 -32.81 1.95
C LEU A 98 -17.31 -31.92 2.27
N SER A 99 -16.62 -32.17 3.39
CA SER A 99 -15.38 -31.47 3.71
C SER A 99 -14.24 -31.83 2.77
N HIS A 100 -14.07 -33.11 2.42
CA HIS A 100 -13.08 -33.54 1.42
C HIS A 100 -13.42 -32.97 0.05
N GLN A 101 -14.66 -33.12 -0.41
CA GLN A 101 -15.11 -32.55 -1.67
C GLN A 101 -14.88 -31.03 -1.74
N LEU A 102 -15.15 -30.31 -0.65
CA LEU A 102 -14.89 -28.88 -0.58
C LEU A 102 -13.38 -28.56 -0.64
N SER A 103 -12.54 -29.39 -0.01
CA SER A 103 -11.08 -29.27 -0.08
C SER A 103 -10.57 -29.48 -1.51
N ASP A 104 -11.04 -30.53 -2.19
CA ASP A 104 -10.66 -30.84 -3.57
C ASP A 104 -11.10 -29.72 -4.54
N LEU A 105 -12.31 -29.19 -4.33
CA LEU A 105 -12.80 -28.03 -5.08
C LEU A 105 -11.95 -26.79 -4.87
N TYR A 106 -11.51 -26.51 -3.63
CA TYR A 106 -10.58 -25.40 -3.38
C TYR A 106 -9.26 -25.63 -4.10
N ALA A 107 -8.67 -26.81 -3.96
CA ALA A 107 -7.41 -27.15 -4.59
C ALA A 107 -7.50 -26.93 -6.12
N GLY A 108 -8.53 -27.47 -6.77
CA GLY A 108 -8.74 -27.32 -8.20
C GLY A 108 -9.02 -25.88 -8.66
N LYS A 109 -9.65 -25.05 -7.84
CA LYS A 109 -9.87 -23.62 -8.16
C LYS A 109 -8.61 -22.80 -7.97
N VAL A 110 -7.83 -23.09 -6.93
CA VAL A 110 -6.55 -22.43 -6.65
C VAL A 110 -5.54 -22.75 -7.75
N THR A 111 -5.39 -24.02 -8.14
CA THR A 111 -4.47 -24.41 -9.22
C THR A 111 -4.82 -23.72 -10.53
N LYS A 112 -6.10 -23.77 -10.95
CA LYS A 112 -6.57 -23.06 -12.16
C LYS A 112 -6.27 -21.57 -12.13
N TYR A 113 -6.45 -20.92 -10.98
CA TYR A 113 -6.16 -19.51 -10.82
C TYR A 113 -4.66 -19.21 -10.93
N ILE A 114 -3.82 -20.03 -10.29
CA ILE A 114 -2.36 -19.90 -10.40
C ILE A 114 -1.92 -20.11 -11.85
N ASP A 115 -2.39 -21.17 -12.52
CA ASP A 115 -2.08 -21.45 -13.92
C ASP A 115 -2.47 -20.28 -14.84
N GLU A 116 -3.63 -19.68 -14.62
CA GLU A 116 -4.07 -18.50 -15.37
C GLU A 116 -3.13 -17.31 -15.14
N GLN A 117 -2.70 -17.06 -13.89
CA GLN A 117 -1.75 -15.99 -13.62
C GLN A 117 -0.36 -16.29 -14.18
N CYS A 118 0.11 -17.54 -14.16
CA CYS A 118 1.38 -17.94 -14.78
C CYS A 118 1.35 -17.71 -16.30
N LYS A 119 0.25 -18.04 -16.99
CA LYS A 119 0.09 -17.73 -18.43
C LYS A 119 0.16 -16.24 -18.74
N ILE A 120 -0.36 -15.40 -17.84
CA ILE A 120 -0.24 -13.93 -17.98
C ILE A 120 1.23 -13.52 -17.86
N VAL A 121 1.98 -14.09 -16.90
CA VAL A 121 3.43 -13.82 -16.74
C VAL A 121 4.21 -14.26 -17.98
N GLU A 122 3.97 -15.48 -18.45
CA GLU A 122 4.62 -16.06 -19.64
C GLU A 122 4.41 -15.23 -20.91
N THR A 123 3.25 -14.59 -21.06
CA THR A 123 2.93 -13.75 -22.22
C THR A 123 3.40 -12.31 -22.06
N ALA A 124 3.29 -11.73 -20.86
CA ALA A 124 3.63 -10.34 -20.58
C ALA A 124 5.15 -10.09 -20.48
N HIS A 125 5.91 -11.07 -19.99
CA HIS A 125 7.36 -10.97 -19.83
C HIS A 125 8.09 -10.71 -21.15
N PRO A 126 7.93 -11.53 -22.21
CA PRO A 126 8.57 -11.28 -23.50
C PRO A 126 8.01 -10.02 -24.22
N ALA A 127 6.77 -9.62 -23.91
CA ALA A 127 6.16 -8.41 -24.47
C ALA A 127 6.61 -7.10 -23.78
N ALA A 128 7.52 -7.17 -22.80
CA ALA A 128 7.97 -6.04 -21.98
C ALA A 128 6.82 -5.30 -21.25
N GLU A 129 5.70 -5.99 -21.00
CA GLU A 129 4.56 -5.45 -20.25
C GLU A 129 4.76 -5.61 -18.72
N TYR A 130 5.85 -5.07 -18.20
CA TYR A 130 6.29 -5.28 -16.82
C TYR A 130 5.22 -4.98 -15.76
N ARG A 131 4.33 -4.00 -16.01
CA ARG A 131 3.23 -3.67 -15.06
C ARG A 131 2.18 -4.78 -14.98
N VAL A 132 1.92 -5.48 -16.07
CA VAL A 132 0.94 -6.57 -16.16
C VAL A 132 1.52 -7.83 -15.51
N ASP A 133 2.76 -8.15 -15.89
CA ASP A 133 3.56 -9.24 -15.32
C ASP A 133 3.64 -9.12 -13.78
N TRP A 134 4.18 -8.00 -13.28
CA TRP A 134 4.29 -7.75 -11.84
C TRP A 134 2.95 -7.79 -11.10
N LYS A 135 1.86 -7.40 -11.75
CA LYS A 135 0.53 -7.46 -11.15
C LYS A 135 0.04 -8.90 -11.01
N ALA A 136 0.36 -9.79 -11.95
CA ALA A 136 0.07 -11.22 -11.87
C ALA A 136 0.92 -11.87 -10.78
N VAL A 137 2.23 -11.61 -10.75
CA VAL A 137 3.14 -12.09 -9.70
C VAL A 137 2.67 -11.68 -8.31
N ARG A 138 2.29 -10.41 -8.11
CA ARG A 138 1.80 -9.89 -6.82
C ARG A 138 0.50 -10.55 -6.36
N LYS A 139 -0.35 -10.96 -7.29
CA LYS A 139 -1.58 -11.70 -6.99
C LYS A 139 -1.31 -13.13 -6.55
N ILE A 140 -0.31 -13.79 -7.13
CA ILE A 140 0.09 -15.16 -6.78
C ILE A 140 0.82 -15.17 -5.43
N SER A 141 1.87 -14.35 -5.30
CA SER A 141 2.73 -14.34 -4.11
C SER A 141 2.03 -13.80 -2.86
N GLY A 142 0.96 -13.04 -3.03
CA GLY A 142 0.29 -12.32 -1.94
C GLY A 142 1.18 -11.26 -1.28
N ASN A 143 2.42 -11.08 -1.75
CA ASN A 143 3.37 -10.16 -1.16
C ASN A 143 3.00 -8.74 -1.57
N ARG A 144 2.41 -8.01 -0.63
CA ARG A 144 1.99 -6.63 -0.84
C ARG A 144 2.92 -5.61 -0.21
N LYS A 145 4.02 -6.05 0.41
CA LYS A 145 4.98 -5.13 1.02
C LYS A 145 5.49 -4.13 -0.04
N PRO A 146 5.72 -2.86 0.35
CA PRO A 146 6.35 -1.91 -0.55
C PRO A 146 7.72 -2.43 -0.98
N ASN A 147 8.08 -2.25 -2.24
CA ASN A 147 9.44 -2.49 -2.73
C ASN A 147 10.32 -1.25 -2.49
N ASP A 148 9.98 -0.45 -1.48
CA ASP A 148 10.67 0.78 -1.15
C ASP A 148 11.72 0.46 -0.08
N LEU A 149 12.93 0.97 -0.27
CA LEU A 149 14.07 0.81 0.62
C LEU A 149 14.70 2.20 0.81
N ALA A 150 15.11 2.49 2.04
CA ALA A 150 15.90 3.67 2.37
C ALA A 150 17.27 3.23 2.89
N ILE A 151 18.32 3.85 2.39
CA ILE A 151 19.70 3.71 2.89
C ILE A 151 20.03 5.02 3.60
N VAL A 152 20.55 4.93 4.81
CA VAL A 152 20.98 6.08 5.61
C VAL A 152 22.46 5.87 5.95
N THR A 153 23.29 6.84 5.63
CA THR A 153 24.72 6.84 5.93
C THR A 153 25.14 8.24 6.36
N GLU A 154 26.23 8.32 7.11
CA GLU A 154 26.85 9.60 7.49
C GLU A 154 27.75 10.17 6.37
N ASP A 155 28.22 9.30 5.47
CA ASP A 155 29.16 9.64 4.41
C ASP A 155 28.61 9.31 3.01
N VAL A 156 28.93 10.17 2.06
CA VAL A 156 28.48 10.08 0.65
C VAL A 156 29.19 8.94 -0.07
N GLN A 157 30.47 8.71 0.20
CA GLN A 157 31.21 7.63 -0.44
C GLN A 157 30.66 6.27 0.01
N HIS A 158 30.40 6.12 1.31
CA HIS A 158 29.73 4.95 1.86
C HIS A 158 28.32 4.75 1.25
N ALA A 159 27.56 5.83 1.05
CA ALA A 159 26.25 5.75 0.38
C ALA A 159 26.35 5.16 -1.03
N GLN A 160 27.35 5.62 -1.80
CA GLN A 160 27.60 5.15 -3.16
C GLN A 160 28.03 3.68 -3.18
N GLU A 161 28.87 3.25 -2.24
CA GLU A 161 29.29 1.84 -2.08
C GLU A 161 28.11 0.93 -1.75
N LEU A 162 27.26 1.30 -0.78
CA LEU A 162 26.07 0.54 -0.42
C LEU A 162 25.05 0.47 -1.56
N LEU A 163 24.86 1.57 -2.29
CA LEU A 163 23.99 1.57 -3.46
C LEU A 163 24.48 0.60 -4.53
N ARG A 164 25.80 0.52 -4.76
CA ARG A 164 26.40 -0.42 -5.72
C ARG A 164 26.25 -1.88 -5.28
N ALA A 165 26.51 -2.15 -4.00
CA ALA A 165 26.31 -3.49 -3.45
C ALA A 165 24.84 -3.92 -3.53
N LEU A 166 23.91 -2.98 -3.32
CA LEU A 166 22.48 -3.23 -3.48
C LEU A 166 22.11 -3.48 -4.94
N GLU A 167 22.64 -2.73 -5.90
CA GLU A 167 22.45 -2.99 -7.32
C GLU A 167 22.90 -4.40 -7.71
N ASP A 168 24.04 -4.86 -7.16
CA ASP A 168 24.58 -6.20 -7.42
C ASP A 168 23.68 -7.30 -6.86
N ALA A 169 23.34 -7.19 -5.58
CA ALA A 169 22.44 -8.14 -4.94
C ALA A 169 21.04 -8.17 -5.60
N ALA A 170 20.54 -7.00 -6.04
CA ALA A 170 19.26 -6.91 -6.76
C ALA A 170 19.35 -7.57 -8.14
N ALA A 171 20.44 -7.34 -8.88
CA ALA A 171 20.64 -7.93 -10.20
C ALA A 171 20.76 -9.46 -10.16
N GLU A 172 21.40 -10.02 -9.12
CA GLU A 172 21.50 -11.48 -8.93
C GLU A 172 20.13 -12.17 -8.86
N VAL A 173 19.12 -11.47 -8.31
CA VAL A 173 17.73 -11.96 -8.20
C VAL A 173 16.81 -11.40 -9.29
N GLY A 174 17.34 -10.72 -10.30
CA GLY A 174 16.58 -10.17 -11.43
C GLY A 174 15.75 -8.93 -11.10
N LEU A 175 16.08 -8.20 -10.02
CA LEU A 175 15.46 -6.92 -9.67
C LEU A 175 16.26 -5.75 -10.25
N ILE A 176 15.56 -4.67 -10.62
CA ILE A 176 16.14 -3.47 -11.23
C ILE A 176 15.77 -2.25 -10.38
N ILE A 177 16.78 -1.45 -10.01
CA ILE A 177 16.59 -0.16 -9.33
C ILE A 177 16.16 0.89 -10.36
N ASN A 178 15.09 1.63 -10.06
CA ASN A 178 14.55 2.64 -10.96
C ASN A 178 15.11 4.04 -10.62
N CYS A 179 16.10 4.49 -11.40
CA CYS A 179 16.76 5.80 -11.23
C CYS A 179 15.79 6.97 -11.04
N LYS A 180 14.70 7.00 -11.82
CA LYS A 180 13.74 8.12 -11.80
C LYS A 180 12.94 8.18 -10.51
N LYS A 181 12.79 7.04 -9.82
CA LYS A 181 12.05 6.92 -8.56
C LYS A 181 12.94 6.98 -7.33
N THR A 182 14.22 6.61 -7.48
CA THR A 182 15.21 6.78 -6.42
C THR A 182 15.49 8.28 -6.23
N LYS A 183 15.57 8.70 -4.97
CA LYS A 183 15.89 10.07 -4.56
C LYS A 183 16.98 10.01 -3.50
N VAL A 184 17.79 11.06 -3.47
CA VAL A 184 18.82 11.26 -2.45
C VAL A 184 18.50 12.54 -1.70
N LEU A 185 18.63 12.48 -0.38
CA LEU A 185 18.40 13.60 0.51
C LEU A 185 19.61 13.71 1.45
N ALA A 186 20.08 14.94 1.66
CA ALA A 186 21.10 15.28 2.63
C ALA A 186 20.48 16.12 3.74
N CYS A 187 20.63 15.68 5.00
CA CYS A 187 20.12 16.43 6.15
C CYS A 187 20.95 17.68 6.48
N ASP A 188 22.24 17.71 6.10
CA ASP A 188 23.15 18.81 6.41
C ASP A 188 23.52 19.62 5.16
N LYS A 189 24.12 20.81 5.39
CA LYS A 189 24.75 21.64 4.35
C LYS A 189 26.02 20.96 3.82
N ILE A 190 25.83 19.87 3.09
CA ILE A 190 26.89 19.14 2.41
C ILE A 190 27.17 19.88 1.09
N PRO A 191 28.44 20.00 0.66
CA PRO A 191 28.76 20.50 -0.68
C PRO A 191 28.01 19.70 -1.76
N PRO A 192 27.80 20.26 -2.97
CA PRO A 192 27.14 19.55 -4.05
C PRO A 192 27.84 18.20 -4.28
N PHE A 193 27.09 17.12 -4.12
CA PHE A 193 27.57 15.76 -4.32
C PHE A 193 26.71 15.05 -5.36
N SER A 194 27.27 14.00 -5.96
CA SER A 194 26.59 13.22 -6.97
C SER A 194 26.64 11.74 -6.60
N ILE A 195 25.45 11.12 -6.54
CA ILE A 195 25.29 9.69 -6.44
C ILE A 195 24.75 9.19 -7.78
N THR A 196 25.33 8.12 -8.30
CA THR A 196 24.99 7.56 -9.61
C THR A 196 24.67 6.07 -9.50
N LEU A 197 23.76 5.61 -10.35
CA LEU A 197 23.57 4.19 -10.60
C LEU A 197 24.69 3.61 -11.47
N ARG A 198 24.64 2.29 -11.69
CA ARG A 198 25.62 1.56 -12.48
C ARG A 198 25.86 2.08 -13.89
N ASP A 199 24.81 2.58 -14.53
CA ASP A 199 24.82 3.16 -15.86
C ASP A 199 25.31 4.62 -15.89
N TYR A 200 25.86 5.13 -14.78
CA TYR A 200 26.24 6.52 -14.57
C TYR A 200 25.06 7.51 -14.62
N SER A 201 23.82 7.01 -14.55
CA SER A 201 22.65 7.89 -14.44
C SER A 201 22.66 8.59 -13.07
N PRO A 202 22.60 9.93 -13.03
CA PRO A 202 22.58 10.67 -11.79
C PRO A 202 21.23 10.52 -11.09
N ILE A 203 21.27 10.29 -9.78
CA ILE A 203 20.05 10.27 -8.96
C ILE A 203 19.68 11.70 -8.56
N GLU A 204 18.39 12.00 -8.59
CA GLU A 204 17.87 13.32 -8.25
C GLU A 204 18.05 13.61 -6.75
N HIS A 205 18.63 14.77 -6.46
CA HIS A 205 18.76 15.31 -5.11
C HIS A 205 17.52 16.12 -4.74
N VAL A 206 16.91 15.83 -3.60
CA VAL A 206 15.71 16.49 -3.09
C VAL A 206 15.95 17.05 -1.69
N SER A 207 15.35 18.21 -1.39
CA SER A 207 15.40 18.80 -0.05
C SER A 207 14.46 18.10 0.93
N ASP A 208 13.34 17.58 0.41
CA ASP A 208 12.28 16.95 1.20
C ASP A 208 11.73 15.75 0.44
N PHE A 209 11.40 14.68 1.14
CA PHE A 209 10.85 13.48 0.53
C PHE A 209 9.69 12.88 1.33
N LYS A 210 8.57 12.65 0.66
CA LYS A 210 7.41 12.00 1.28
C LYS A 210 7.56 10.47 1.24
N TYR A 211 7.94 9.87 2.37
CA TYR A 211 8.07 8.42 2.53
C TYR A 211 6.93 7.84 3.36
N LEU A 212 6.22 6.84 2.82
CA LEU A 212 5.12 6.12 3.49
C LEU A 212 4.02 7.01 4.10
N GLY A 213 3.86 8.24 3.62
CA GLY A 213 2.85 9.19 4.09
C GLY A 213 3.39 10.31 4.99
N SER A 214 4.62 10.19 5.48
CA SER A 214 5.30 11.19 6.30
C SER A 214 6.36 11.95 5.49
N TRP A 215 6.63 13.19 5.86
CA TRP A 215 7.74 13.97 5.31
C TRP A 215 9.02 13.59 6.04
N ILE A 216 10.09 13.38 5.28
CA ILE A 216 11.47 13.21 5.73
C ILE A 216 12.27 14.33 5.09
#